data_AF-A0AAW0JLI4-F1
#
_entry.id   AF-A0AAW0JLI4-F1
#
_cell.length_a   1.000
_cell.length_b   1.000
_cell.length_c   1.000
_cell.angle_alpha   90.00
_cell.angle_beta   90.00
_cell.angle_gamma   90.00
#
_symmetry.space_group_name_H-M   'P 1'
#
loop_
_entity.id
_entity.type
_entity.pdbx_description
1 polymer ?
#
loop_
_entity_poly.entity_id
_entity_poly.type
_entity_poly.pdbx_seq_one_letter_code
_entity_poly.pdbx_strand_id
1 'polypeptide(L)'
;MAKNDVKVLGAWPSPYWFAAMRGLRTAQGEERKAFLDQVTEGLALLEEAFGKCSKGKAFFGGDRIGLLDIAFGSFLGWLKVTEKVNGVKLLDEAKTPGLVKWAERFCADAAVKSVMPETEKLLEFSKVLAAKMKGAPPPKN
;
A
#
# COMPACT_ATOMS: atom_id res chain seq x y z
N MET A 1 -12.89 13.06 14.63
CA MET A 1 -11.67 12.23 14.50
C MET A 1 -11.25 11.78 15.89
N ALA A 2 -11.05 10.49 16.09
CA ALA A 2 -10.53 9.98 17.36
C ALA A 2 -9.05 10.35 17.46
N LYS A 3 -8.55 10.64 18.67
CA LYS A 3 -7.12 10.97 18.92
C LYS A 3 -6.14 9.90 18.42
N ASN A 4 -6.62 8.68 18.17
CA ASN A 4 -5.82 7.58 17.62
C ASN A 4 -5.63 7.70 16.09
N ASP A 5 -6.57 8.28 15.35
CA ASP A 5 -6.50 8.39 13.89
C ASP A 5 -5.35 9.31 13.47
N VAL A 6 -5.15 10.42 14.19
CA VAL A 6 -4.07 11.39 13.93
C VAL A 6 -2.70 10.83 14.31
N LYS A 7 -2.60 9.98 15.33
CA LYS A 7 -1.33 9.33 15.71
C LYS A 7 -0.91 8.27 14.68
N VAL A 8 -1.87 7.49 14.17
CA VAL A 8 -1.59 6.51 13.12
C VAL A 8 -1.28 7.22 11.80
N LEU A 9 -1.96 8.31 11.44
CA LEU A 9 -1.63 9.11 10.25
C LEU A 9 -0.32 9.91 10.39
N GLY A 10 0.06 10.31 11.61
CA GLY A 10 1.39 10.87 11.89
C GLY A 10 2.51 9.82 11.82
N ALA A 11 2.16 8.54 11.97
CA ALA A 11 3.06 7.40 11.87
C ALA A 11 2.96 6.65 10.51
N TRP A 12 1.97 6.96 9.66
CA TRP A 12 1.73 6.28 8.39
C TRP A 12 1.21 7.20 7.26
N PRO A 13 1.76 7.08 6.03
CA PRO A 13 2.94 6.31 5.64
C PRO A 13 4.18 7.15 5.80
N SER A 14 5.12 6.64 6.59
CA SER A 14 6.46 7.20 6.69
C SER A 14 7.01 7.52 5.28
N PRO A 15 7.73 8.64 5.08
CA PRO A 15 8.44 8.94 3.83
C PRO A 15 9.23 7.74 3.29
N TYR A 16 9.67 6.84 4.18
CA TYR A 16 10.37 5.60 3.85
C TYR A 16 9.50 4.58 3.11
N TRP A 17 8.21 4.39 3.45
CA TRP A 17 7.34 3.45 2.71
C TRP A 17 7.04 3.95 1.30
N PHE A 18 6.81 5.26 1.16
CA PHE A 18 6.67 5.91 -0.14
C PHE A 18 7.95 5.83 -0.97
N ALA A 19 9.10 6.07 -0.34
CA ALA A 19 10.40 5.95 -0.98
C ALA A 19 10.65 4.51 -1.43
N ALA A 20 10.31 3.51 -0.60
CA ALA A 20 10.46 2.09 -0.94
C ALA A 20 9.55 1.69 -2.10
N MET A 21 8.27 2.05 -2.08
CA MET A 21 7.34 1.81 -3.20
C MET A 21 7.77 2.50 -4.49
N ARG A 22 8.42 3.67 -4.40
CA ARG A 22 9.01 4.35 -5.56
C ARG A 22 10.27 3.62 -6.04
N GLY A 23 11.15 3.23 -5.12
CA GLY A 23 12.40 2.54 -5.39
C GLY A 23 12.19 1.21 -6.11
N LEU A 24 11.15 0.45 -5.74
CA LEU A 24 10.79 -0.82 -6.38
C LEU A 24 10.50 -0.72 -7.88
N ARG A 25 10.22 0.48 -8.41
CA ARG A 25 9.97 0.70 -9.84
C ARG A 25 11.24 0.64 -10.69
N THR A 26 12.40 0.89 -10.08
CA THR A 26 13.68 0.98 -10.80
C THR A 26 14.78 0.08 -10.22
N ALA A 27 14.66 -0.31 -8.95
CA ALA A 27 15.64 -1.13 -8.25
C ALA A 27 15.79 -2.54 -8.85
N GLN A 28 16.99 -3.08 -8.71
CA GLN A 28 17.37 -4.42 -9.17
C GLN A 28 18.21 -5.13 -8.09
N GLY A 29 18.31 -6.45 -8.16
CA GLY A 29 19.13 -7.24 -7.24
C GLY A 29 18.82 -6.98 -5.76
N GLU A 30 19.85 -6.79 -4.94
CA GLU A 30 19.75 -6.60 -3.49
C GLU A 30 18.97 -5.34 -3.09
N GLU A 31 19.06 -4.26 -3.85
CA GLU A 31 18.32 -3.01 -3.57
C GLU A 31 16.81 -3.25 -3.63
N ARG A 32 16.36 -4.03 -4.62
CA ARG A 32 14.95 -4.40 -4.75
C ARG A 32 14.49 -5.22 -3.56
N LYS A 33 15.30 -6.17 -3.10
CA LYS A 33 14.99 -7.00 -1.94
C LYS A 33 14.84 -6.14 -0.68
N ALA A 34 15.78 -5.22 -0.43
CA ALA A 34 15.71 -4.31 0.71
C ALA A 34 14.43 -3.46 0.70
N PHE A 35 14.01 -2.96 -0.47
CA PHE A 35 12.73 -2.23 -0.56
C PHE A 35 11.51 -3.13 -0.35
N LEU A 36 11.52 -4.38 -0.80
CA LEU A 36 10.45 -5.34 -0.54
C LEU A 36 10.31 -5.63 0.96
N ASP A 37 11.44 -5.78 1.67
CA ASP A 37 11.48 -6.00 3.10
C ASP A 37 10.89 -4.78 3.84
N GLN A 38 11.30 -3.56 3.49
CA GLN A 38 10.74 -2.32 4.04
C GLN A 38 9.23 -2.18 3.80
N VAL A 39 8.74 -2.55 2.62
CA VAL A 39 7.29 -2.54 2.31
C VAL A 39 6.56 -3.56 3.18
N THR A 40 7.14 -4.75 3.35
CA THR A 40 6.56 -5.84 4.15
C THR A 40 6.50 -5.46 5.63
N GLU A 41 7.55 -4.85 6.18
CA GLU A 41 7.56 -4.33 7.56
C GLU A 41 6.48 -3.26 7.76
N GLY A 42 6.33 -2.35 6.80
CA GLY A 42 5.26 -1.35 6.84
C GLY A 42 3.86 -1.96 6.84
N LEU A 43 3.64 -3.04 6.09
CA LEU A 43 2.36 -3.78 6.07
C LEU A 43 2.09 -4.50 7.40
N ALA A 44 3.12 -5.03 8.06
CA ALA A 44 2.97 -5.63 9.39
C ALA A 44 2.55 -4.59 10.45
N LEU A 45 3.13 -3.38 10.41
CA LEU A 45 2.71 -2.28 11.29
C LEU A 45 1.27 -1.84 11.00
N LEU A 46 0.86 -1.83 9.73
CA LEU A 46 -0.52 -1.55 9.35
C LEU A 46 -1.51 -2.60 9.83
N GLU A 47 -1.16 -3.89 9.81
CA GLU A 47 -2.00 -4.96 10.35
C GLU A 47 -2.22 -4.76 11.85
N GLU A 48 -1.16 -4.43 12.60
CA GLU A 48 -1.28 -4.12 14.03
C GLU A 48 -2.15 -2.87 14.27
N ALA A 49 -1.94 -1.81 13.48
CA ALA A 49 -2.75 -0.60 13.54
C ALA A 49 -4.21 -0.89 13.19
N PHE A 50 -4.47 -1.77 12.22
CA PHE A 50 -5.81 -2.18 11.84
C PHE A 50 -6.52 -2.86 13.00
N GLY A 51 -5.87 -3.80 13.69
CA GLY A 51 -6.43 -4.43 14.89
C GLY A 51 -6.81 -3.43 15.98
N LYS A 52 -5.95 -2.43 16.24
CA LYS A 52 -6.18 -1.40 17.26
C LYS A 52 -7.26 -0.38 16.88
N CYS A 53 -7.28 0.06 15.63
CA CYS A 53 -8.18 1.10 15.13
C CYS A 53 -9.57 0.57 14.81
N SER A 54 -9.65 -0.56 14.10
CA SER A 54 -10.92 -1.15 13.69
C SER A 54 -11.72 -1.68 14.88
N LYS A 55 -11.07 -2.10 15.97
CA LYS A 55 -11.71 -2.77 17.12
C LYS A 55 -12.61 -3.95 16.67
N GLY A 56 -12.15 -4.71 15.67
CA GLY A 56 -12.88 -5.84 15.10
C GLY A 56 -13.91 -5.48 14.04
N LYS A 57 -13.99 -4.20 13.63
CA LYS A 57 -14.88 -3.74 12.57
C LYS A 57 -14.26 -3.91 11.17
N ALA A 58 -15.05 -3.62 10.14
CA ALA A 58 -14.69 -3.87 8.75
C ALA A 58 -13.55 -2.97 8.23
N PHE A 59 -13.47 -1.73 8.74
CA PHE A 59 -12.58 -0.67 8.26
C PHE A 59 -11.74 -0.07 9.38
N PHE A 60 -10.66 0.63 9.04
CA PHE A 60 -9.91 1.44 10.00
C PHE A 60 -10.80 2.52 10.63
N GLY A 61 -11.74 3.07 9.86
CA GLY A 61 -12.80 3.97 10.32
C GLY A 61 -13.93 3.30 11.12
N GLY A 62 -13.84 1.99 11.40
CA GLY A 62 -14.86 1.24 12.09
C GLY A 62 -15.87 0.60 11.12
N ASP A 63 -17.13 1.03 11.21
CA ASP A 63 -18.22 0.46 10.39
C ASP A 63 -18.26 1.02 8.96
N ARG A 64 -17.54 2.12 8.68
CA ARG A 64 -17.49 2.77 7.37
C ARG A 64 -16.06 3.14 7.00
N ILE A 65 -15.81 3.30 5.70
CA ILE A 65 -14.55 3.80 5.14
C ILE A 65 -14.21 5.16 5.80
N GLY A 66 -13.05 5.22 6.44
CA GLY A 66 -12.46 6.42 7.02
C GLY A 66 -11.26 6.92 6.23
N LEU A 67 -10.59 7.95 6.77
CA LEU A 67 -9.44 8.58 6.12
C LEU A 67 -8.28 7.60 5.87
N LEU A 68 -7.98 6.74 6.85
CA LEU A 68 -6.90 5.76 6.73
C LEU A 68 -7.24 4.67 5.70
N ASP A 69 -8.51 4.28 5.60
CA ASP A 69 -8.97 3.35 4.57
C ASP A 69 -8.77 3.94 3.16
N ILE A 70 -9.12 5.22 2.97
CA ILE A 70 -8.92 5.90 1.68
C ILE A 70 -7.43 6.04 1.36
N ALA A 71 -6.64 6.49 2.34
CA ALA A 71 -5.21 6.68 2.16
C ALA A 71 -4.52 5.37 1.79
N PHE A 72 -4.70 4.32 2.58
CA PHE A 72 -4.09 3.02 2.31
C PHE A 72 -4.69 2.35 1.07
N GLY A 73 -6.02 2.45 0.90
CA GLY A 73 -6.76 1.91 -0.23
C GLY A 73 -6.29 2.46 -1.59
N SER A 74 -5.87 3.72 -1.64
CA SER A 74 -5.28 4.31 -2.85
C SER A 74 -4.00 3.63 -3.32
N PHE A 75 -3.30 2.90 -2.43
CA PHE A 75 -2.09 2.14 -2.76
C PHE A 75 -2.34 0.68 -3.13
N LEU A 76 -3.55 0.14 -2.92
CA LEU A 76 -3.85 -1.28 -3.17
C LEU A 76 -3.55 -1.71 -4.61
N GLY A 77 -3.93 -0.88 -5.59
CA GLY A 77 -3.60 -1.16 -6.99
C GLY A 77 -2.08 -1.27 -7.22
N TRP A 78 -1.30 -0.38 -6.60
CA TRP A 78 0.16 -0.39 -6.72
C TRP A 78 0.79 -1.58 -6.00
N LEU A 79 0.24 -2.02 -4.86
CA LEU A 79 0.69 -3.24 -4.19
C LEU A 79 0.52 -4.46 -5.09
N LYS A 80 -0.64 -4.61 -5.76
CA LYS A 80 -0.89 -5.70 -6.72
C LYS A 80 0.09 -5.68 -7.90
N VAL A 81 0.40 -4.48 -8.42
CA VAL A 81 1.42 -4.33 -9.47
C VAL A 81 2.78 -4.78 -8.96
N THR A 82 3.17 -4.38 -7.75
CA THR A 82 4.44 -4.79 -7.13
C THR A 82 4.51 -6.30 -6.92
N GLU A 83 3.44 -6.94 -6.43
CA GLU A 83 3.34 -8.40 -6.29
C GLU A 83 3.58 -9.10 -7.64
N LYS A 84 2.90 -8.65 -8.70
CA LYS A 84 3.02 -9.23 -10.05
C LYS A 84 4.40 -9.05 -10.66
N VAL A 85 5.03 -7.89 -10.50
CA VAL A 85 6.36 -7.59 -11.06
C VAL A 85 7.46 -8.37 -10.35
N ASN A 86 7.32 -8.59 -9.04
CA ASN A 86 8.37 -9.21 -8.23
C ASN A 86 8.11 -10.68 -7.92
N GLY A 87 6.94 -11.23 -8.28
CA GLY A 87 6.57 -12.61 -7.99
C GLY A 87 6.43 -12.88 -6.48
N VAL A 88 6.00 -11.88 -5.72
CA VAL A 88 5.85 -11.96 -4.26
C VAL A 88 4.40 -11.71 -3.86
N LYS A 89 4.05 -12.07 -2.63
CA LYS A 89 2.77 -11.75 -2.01
C LYS A 89 3.00 -10.81 -0.82
N LEU A 90 2.49 -9.60 -0.92
CA LEU A 90 2.65 -8.53 0.07
C LEU A 90 1.49 -8.54 1.07
N LEU A 91 0.25 -8.66 0.58
CA LEU A 91 -0.91 -8.94 1.43
C LEU A 91 -1.12 -10.45 1.48
N ASP A 92 -0.78 -11.05 2.61
CA ASP A 92 -0.78 -12.49 2.77
C ASP A 92 -1.57 -12.90 4.00
N GLU A 93 -2.46 -13.89 3.85
CA GLU A 93 -3.33 -14.32 4.95
C GLU A 93 -2.58 -14.85 6.18
N ALA A 94 -1.36 -15.38 6.01
CA ALA A 94 -0.58 -15.85 7.14
C ALA A 94 0.09 -14.71 7.92
N LYS A 95 0.33 -13.55 7.27
CA LYS A 95 1.05 -12.42 7.85
C LYS A 95 0.16 -11.22 8.18
N THR A 96 -0.78 -10.91 7.30
CA THR A 96 -1.67 -9.74 7.35
C THR A 96 -3.14 -10.13 7.10
N PRO A 97 -3.70 -11.08 7.87
CA PRO A 97 -5.06 -11.60 7.66
C PRO A 97 -6.16 -10.53 7.77
N GLY A 98 -6.00 -9.54 8.63
CA GLY A 98 -6.92 -8.43 8.79
C GLY A 98 -6.92 -7.54 7.56
N LEU A 99 -5.73 -7.16 7.06
CA LEU A 99 -5.56 -6.36 5.85
C LEU A 99 -6.05 -7.07 4.59
N VAL A 100 -5.89 -8.40 4.48
CA VAL A 100 -6.46 -9.16 3.34
C VAL A 100 -7.98 -9.00 3.31
N LYS A 101 -8.66 -9.29 4.43
CA LYS A 101 -10.13 -9.16 4.52
C LYS A 101 -10.58 -7.72 4.37
N TRP A 102 -9.82 -6.77 4.90
CA TRP A 102 -10.07 -5.35 4.72
C TRP A 102 -9.99 -4.95 3.24
N ALA A 103 -8.95 -5.38 2.51
CA ALA A 103 -8.74 -5.03 1.11
C ALA A 103 -9.88 -5.55 0.22
N GLU A 104 -10.36 -6.76 0.48
CA GLU A 104 -11.54 -7.34 -0.18
C GLU A 104 -12.78 -6.47 0.04
N ARG A 105 -13.08 -6.12 1.30
CA ARG A 105 -14.24 -5.28 1.64
C ARG A 105 -14.12 -3.88 1.04
N PHE A 106 -12.92 -3.28 1.11
CA PHE A 106 -12.65 -1.97 0.56
C PHE A 106 -12.87 -1.94 -0.95
N CYS A 107 -12.38 -2.94 -1.69
CA CYS A 107 -12.58 -3.01 -3.14
C CYS A 107 -14.03 -3.33 -3.54
N ALA A 108 -14.78 -4.02 -2.68
CA ALA A 108 -16.19 -4.35 -2.91
C ALA A 108 -17.15 -3.19 -2.57
N ASP A 109 -16.71 -2.18 -1.82
CA ASP A 109 -17.52 -1.03 -1.47
C ASP A 109 -17.97 -0.26 -2.71
N ALA A 110 -19.24 0.17 -2.72
CA ALA A 110 -19.85 0.85 -3.87
C ALA A 110 -19.10 2.14 -4.26
N ALA A 111 -18.49 2.85 -3.30
CA ALA A 111 -17.73 4.06 -3.57
C ALA A 111 -16.35 3.79 -4.21
N VAL A 112 -15.83 2.57 -4.05
CA VAL A 112 -14.47 2.20 -4.48
C VAL A 112 -14.48 1.37 -5.76
N LYS A 113 -15.45 0.46 -5.90
CA LYS A 113 -15.48 -0.54 -6.97
C LYS A 113 -15.35 0.07 -8.38
N SER A 114 -15.95 1.23 -8.62
CA SER A 114 -15.91 1.89 -9.94
C SER A 114 -14.67 2.74 -10.18
N VAL A 115 -13.91 3.08 -9.14
CA VAL A 115 -12.74 3.98 -9.23
C VAL A 115 -11.41 3.25 -9.05
N MET A 116 -11.42 2.03 -8.52
CA MET A 116 -10.22 1.21 -8.36
C MET A 116 -9.67 0.82 -9.74
N PRO A 117 -8.43 1.18 -10.10
CA PRO A 117 -7.86 0.85 -11.40
C PRO A 117 -7.63 -0.66 -11.55
N GLU A 118 -7.83 -1.15 -12.77
CA GLU A 118 -7.41 -2.50 -13.16
C GLU A 118 -5.90 -2.65 -13.01
N THR A 119 -5.46 -3.80 -12.49
CA THR A 119 -4.05 -4.05 -12.16
C THR A 119 -3.20 -4.04 -13.42
N GLU A 120 -3.71 -4.56 -14.53
CA GLU A 120 -3.07 -4.59 -15.85
C GLU A 120 -2.82 -3.19 -16.40
N LYS A 121 -3.84 -2.32 -16.33
CA LYS A 121 -3.72 -0.92 -16.76
C LYS A 121 -2.68 -0.17 -15.92
N LEU A 122 -2.66 -0.41 -14.61
CA LEU A 122 -1.70 0.20 -13.70
C LEU A 122 -0.28 -0.36 -13.90
N LEU A 123 -0.15 -1.64 -14.26
CA LEU A 123 1.12 -2.27 -14.64
C LEU A 123 1.70 -1.65 -15.91
N GLU A 124 0.90 -1.45 -16.95
CA GLU A 124 1.38 -0.77 -18.16
C GLU A 124 1.81 0.67 -17.87
N PHE A 125 1.03 1.37 -17.04
CA PHE A 125 1.40 2.72 -16.60
C PHE A 125 2.69 2.72 -15.74
N SER A 126 2.93 1.69 -14.93
CA SER A 126 4.14 1.59 -14.11
C SER A 126 5.42 1.52 -14.97
N LYS A 127 5.37 0.83 -16.12
CA LYS A 127 6.48 0.76 -17.08
C LYS A 127 6.80 2.14 -17.64
N VAL A 128 5.78 2.92 -18.00
CA VAL A 128 5.93 4.32 -18.47
C VAL A 128 6.59 5.17 -17.39
N LEU A 129 6.16 5.04 -16.14
CA LEU A 129 6.76 5.77 -15.02
C LEU A 129 8.20 5.35 -14.74
N ALA A 130 8.52 4.05 -14.79
CA ALA A 130 9.87 3.55 -14.62
C ALA A 130 10.81 4.09 -15.71
N ALA A 131 10.36 4.13 -16.97
CA ALA A 131 11.11 4.73 -18.07
C ALA A 131 11.37 6.22 -17.85
N LYS A 132 10.36 6.98 -17.41
CA LYS A 132 10.51 8.41 -17.09
C LYS A 132 11.48 8.65 -15.93
N MET A 133 11.47 7.81 -14.90
CA MET A 133 12.37 7.95 -13.75
C MET A 133 13.82 7.56 -14.09
N LYS A 134 14.04 6.59 -14.98
CA LYS A 134 15.39 6.29 -15.50
C LYS A 134 15.98 7.42 -16.35
N GLY A 135 15.12 8.25 -16.96
CA GLY A 135 15.53 9.44 -17.73
C GLY A 135 15.59 10.74 -16.92
N ALA A 136 15.21 10.74 -15.65
CA ALA A 136 15.23 11.93 -14.80
C ALA A 136 16.60 12.08 -14.11
N PRO A 137 17.17 13.31 -14.04
CA PRO A 137 18.37 13.53 -13.24
C PRO A 137 18.11 13.17 -11.77
N PRO A 138 19.10 12.61 -11.05
CA PRO A 138 18.92 12.25 -9.65
C PRO A 138 18.49 13.48 -8.82
N PRO A 139 17.65 13.29 -7.79
CA PRO A 139 17.21 14.39 -6.94
C PRO A 139 18.43 15.07 -6.31
N LYS A 140 18.50 16.41 -6.42
CA LYS A 140 19.52 17.20 -5.72
C LYS A 140 19.21 17.13 -4.23
N ASN A 141 20.17 16.61 -3.46
CA ASN A 141 20.17 16.71 -2.00
C ASN A 141 20.22 18.17 -1.54
#